data_AF-A0A9Q8QP88-F1
#
_entry.id   AF-A0A9Q8QP88-F1
#
_cell.length_a   1.000
_cell.length_b   1.000
_cell.length_c   1.000
_cell.angle_alpha   90.00
_cell.angle_beta   90.00
_cell.angle_gamma   90.00
#
_symmetry.space_group_name_H-M   'P 1'
#
loop_
_entity.id
_entity.type
_entity.pdbx_description
1 polymer ?
#
loop_
_entity_poly.entity_id
_entity_poly.type
_entity_poly.pdbx_seq_one_letter_code
_entity_poly.pdbx_strand_id
1 'polypeptide(L)'
;MISKDPFDVFRHDPTAANLEECFRQGGDVNKKNDNGESALEYAVLRYRDARDERETAEMEMWSSLIDVLMQHDAYFEWCSQLEFATDGADYRLWVRQKVHYVLYFVLQYGDPPYSE
;
A
#
# COMPACT_ATOMS: atom_id res chain seq x y z
N MET A 1 22.67 6.17 7.93
CA MET A 1 21.84 7.02 7.06
C MET A 1 20.70 6.14 6.59
N ILE A 2 19.45 6.55 6.81
CA ILE A 2 18.28 5.80 6.33
C ILE A 2 18.26 5.84 4.80
N SER A 3 17.86 4.74 4.15
CA SER A 3 17.75 4.68 2.69
C SER A 3 16.68 5.65 2.18
N LYS A 4 16.85 6.16 0.96
CA LYS A 4 15.83 6.93 0.25
C LYS A 4 14.86 6.05 -0.55
N ASP A 5 15.03 4.74 -0.44
CA ASP A 5 14.13 3.76 -1.04
C ASP A 5 13.15 3.25 0.03
N PRO A 6 11.82 3.48 -0.11
CA PRO A 6 10.85 2.96 0.84
C PRO A 6 10.89 1.42 0.94
N PHE A 7 11.27 0.71 -0.13
CA PHE A 7 11.38 -0.75 -0.09
C PHE A 7 12.59 -1.22 0.71
N ASP A 8 13.66 -0.42 0.81
CA ASP A 8 14.77 -0.73 1.72
C ASP A 8 14.34 -0.58 3.17
N VAL A 9 13.52 0.43 3.50
CA VAL A 9 12.93 0.58 4.83
C VAL A 9 12.11 -0.66 5.16
N PHE A 10 11.23 -1.11 4.24
CA PHE A 10 10.40 -2.29 4.44
C PHE A 10 11.21 -3.57 4.71
N ARG A 11 12.37 -3.74 4.06
CA ARG A 11 13.20 -4.95 4.19
C ARG A 11 14.04 -4.98 5.46
N HIS A 12 14.40 -3.82 6.01
CA HIS A 12 15.42 -3.74 7.05
C HIS A 12 14.89 -3.28 8.40
N ASP A 13 14.07 -2.23 8.44
CA ASP A 13 13.57 -1.66 9.68
C ASP A 13 12.24 -0.92 9.43
N PRO A 14 11.13 -1.68 9.24
CA PRO A 14 9.83 -1.19 8.79
C PRO A 14 9.07 -0.44 9.89
N THR A 15 9.57 0.74 10.26
CA THR A 15 8.92 1.63 11.23
C THR A 15 8.41 2.91 10.55
N ALA A 16 7.32 3.47 11.06
CA ALA A 16 6.78 4.76 10.60
C ALA A 16 7.84 5.86 10.59
N ALA A 17 8.63 5.97 11.66
CA ALA A 17 9.69 6.98 11.79
C ALA A 17 10.79 6.84 10.70
N ASN A 18 11.18 5.62 10.36
CA ASN A 18 12.16 5.41 9.28
C ASN A 18 11.58 5.72 7.91
N LEU A 19 10.29 5.44 7.70
CA LEU A 19 9.63 5.76 6.43
C LEU A 19 9.42 7.28 6.27
N GLU A 20 9.02 7.97 7.33
CA GLU A 20 8.96 9.43 7.39
C GLU A 20 10.33 10.05 7.06
N GLU A 21 11.40 9.52 7.68
CA GLU A 21 12.77 9.98 7.44
C GLU A 21 13.23 9.72 6.00
N CYS A 22 12.85 8.57 5.42
CA CYS A 22 13.08 8.25 4.01
C CYS A 22 12.48 9.33 3.10
N PHE A 23 11.20 9.69 3.30
CA PHE A 23 10.53 10.73 2.51
C PHE A 23 11.08 12.13 2.79
N ARG A 24 11.44 12.45 4.04
CA ARG A 24 12.10 13.72 4.40
C ARG A 24 13.44 13.91 3.67
N GLN A 25 14.15 12.81 3.37
CA GLN A 25 15.40 12.84 2.61
C GLN A 25 15.21 12.87 1.08
N GLY A 26 13.96 12.93 0.60
CA GLY A 26 13.61 12.95 -0.81
C GLY A 26 13.43 11.57 -1.42
N GLY A 27 13.06 10.56 -0.62
CA GLY A 27 12.59 9.28 -1.14
C GLY A 27 11.30 9.45 -1.94
N ASP A 28 11.16 8.68 -3.01
CA ASP A 28 9.98 8.70 -3.86
C ASP A 28 8.85 7.89 -3.23
N VAL A 29 7.81 8.58 -2.77
CA VAL A 29 6.62 7.99 -2.12
C VAL A 29 5.85 7.03 -3.04
N ASN A 30 5.88 7.27 -4.35
CA ASN A 30 5.19 6.46 -5.35
C ASN A 30 6.14 5.52 -6.10
N LYS A 31 7.34 5.29 -5.56
CA LYS A 31 8.30 4.35 -6.12
C LYS A 31 7.64 3.00 -6.33
N LYS A 32 7.89 2.40 -7.50
CA LYS A 32 7.45 1.05 -7.85
C LYS A 32 8.58 0.05 -7.67
N ASN A 33 8.25 -1.15 -7.19
CA ASN A 33 9.16 -2.30 -7.18
C ASN A 33 9.19 -3.00 -8.55
N ASP A 34 9.95 -4.08 -8.65
CA ASP A 34 10.12 -4.86 -9.89
C ASP A 34 8.82 -5.55 -10.37
N ASN A 35 7.83 -5.71 -9.48
CA ASN A 35 6.49 -6.22 -9.83
C ASN A 35 5.55 -5.09 -10.31
N GLY A 36 6.03 -3.85 -10.37
CA GLY A 36 5.26 -2.67 -10.72
C GLY A 36 4.36 -2.15 -9.59
N GLU A 37 4.51 -2.67 -8.37
CA GLU A 37 3.73 -2.26 -7.20
C GLU A 37 4.29 -1.00 -6.59
N SER A 38 3.44 -0.01 -6.31
CA SER A 38 3.87 1.14 -5.50
C SER A 38 4.14 0.71 -4.05
N ALA A 39 4.88 1.53 -3.30
CA ALA A 39 5.11 1.30 -1.88
C ALA A 39 3.79 1.14 -1.09
N LEU A 40 2.75 1.92 -1.44
CA LEU A 40 1.40 1.80 -0.88
C LEU A 40 0.74 0.47 -1.23
N GLU A 41 0.76 0.09 -2.51
CA GLU A 41 0.16 -1.19 -2.94
C GLU A 41 0.82 -2.37 -2.20
N TYR A 42 2.15 -2.37 -2.11
CA TYR A 42 2.88 -3.40 -1.38
C TYR A 42 2.51 -3.44 0.11
N ALA A 43 2.53 -2.30 0.81
CA ALA A 43 2.19 -2.24 2.23
C ALA A 43 0.76 -2.73 2.51
N VAL A 44 -0.19 -2.39 1.65
CA VAL A 44 -1.59 -2.84 1.76
C VAL A 44 -1.74 -4.35 1.53
N LEU A 45 -1.00 -4.92 0.57
CA LEU A 45 -0.98 -6.37 0.37
C LEU A 45 -0.40 -7.09 1.57
N ARG A 46 0.69 -6.57 2.15
CA ARG A 46 1.29 -7.15 3.36
C ARG A 46 0.38 -7.04 4.59
N TYR A 47 -0.32 -5.92 4.76
CA TYR A 47 -1.36 -5.79 5.78
C TYR A 47 -2.45 -6.86 5.61
N ARG A 48 -2.91 -7.07 4.37
CA ARG A 48 -3.92 -8.08 4.06
C ARG A 48 -3.44 -9.48 4.41
N ASP A 49 -2.22 -9.84 4.03
CA ASP A 49 -1.67 -11.16 4.30
C ASP A 49 -1.55 -11.39 5.83
N ALA A 50 -1.04 -10.40 6.57
CA ALA A 50 -0.99 -10.44 8.04
C ALA A 50 -2.39 -10.59 8.67
N ARG A 51 -3.42 -9.94 8.09
CA ARG A 51 -4.81 -10.08 8.52
C ARG A 51 -5.38 -11.48 8.25
N ASP A 52 -5.07 -12.06 7.09
CA ASP A 52 -5.50 -13.41 6.72
C ASP A 52 -4.84 -14.45 7.66
N GLU A 53 -3.59 -14.19 8.08
CA GLU A 53 -2.82 -15.01 9.03
C GLU A 53 -3.12 -14.72 10.51
N ARG A 54 -3.82 -13.60 10.80
CA ARG A 54 -4.17 -13.11 12.16
C ARG A 54 -2.95 -12.68 12.99
N GLU A 55 -1.93 -12.16 12.33
CA GLU A 55 -0.71 -11.61 12.95
C GLU A 55 -0.90 -10.15 13.35
N THR A 56 -1.48 -9.90 14.53
CA THR A 56 -1.86 -8.55 14.98
C THR A 56 -0.69 -7.56 14.96
N ALA A 57 0.51 -7.97 15.38
CA ALA A 57 1.68 -7.09 15.41
C ALA A 57 2.10 -6.65 14.00
N GLU A 58 2.01 -7.55 13.01
CA GLU A 58 2.28 -7.19 11.62
C GLU A 58 1.18 -6.29 11.05
N MET A 59 -0.09 -6.54 11.39
CA MET A 59 -1.19 -5.66 10.99
C MET A 59 -0.99 -4.23 11.50
N GLU A 60 -0.64 -4.05 12.77
CA GLU A 60 -0.37 -2.74 13.37
C GLU A 60 0.81 -2.04 12.70
N MET A 61 1.90 -2.77 12.47
CA MET A 61 3.08 -2.27 11.76
C MET A 61 2.71 -1.79 10.35
N TRP A 62 2.09 -2.65 9.52
CA TRP A 62 1.73 -2.28 8.15
C TRP A 62 0.69 -1.16 8.10
N SER A 63 -0.27 -1.13 9.02
CA SER A 63 -1.22 -0.02 9.13
C SER A 63 -0.48 1.30 9.37
N SER A 64 0.49 1.33 10.30
CA SER A 64 1.26 2.55 10.57
C SER A 64 2.07 3.03 9.37
N LEU A 65 2.60 2.12 8.55
CA LEU A 65 3.34 2.47 7.33
C LEU A 65 2.39 2.96 6.23
N ILE A 66 1.20 2.38 6.12
CA ILE A 66 0.13 2.85 5.22
C ILE A 66 -0.25 4.29 5.60
N ASP A 67 -0.39 4.58 6.89
CA ASP A 67 -0.73 5.93 7.36
C ASP A 67 0.32 6.97 6.91
N VAL A 68 1.61 6.66 7.07
CA VAL A 68 2.69 7.55 6.60
C VAL A 68 2.64 7.74 5.08
N LEU A 69 2.43 6.67 4.30
CA LEU A 69 2.31 6.77 2.84
C LEU A 69 1.15 7.69 2.44
N MET A 70 -0.02 7.50 3.03
CA MET A 70 -1.21 8.29 2.75
C MET A 70 -1.03 9.77 3.15
N GLN A 71 -0.36 10.05 4.27
CA GLN A 71 -0.03 11.42 4.70
C GLN A 71 0.98 12.12 3.79
N HIS A 72 1.76 11.37 3.02
CA HIS A 72 2.73 11.86 2.06
C HIS A 72 2.22 11.81 0.61
N ASP A 73 0.89 11.85 0.42
CA ASP A 73 0.23 11.87 -0.89
C ASP A 73 0.57 10.66 -1.79
N ALA A 74 0.79 9.49 -1.18
CA ALA A 74 0.85 8.24 -1.94
C ALA A 74 -0.48 8.04 -2.69
N TYR A 75 -0.40 7.74 -3.97
CA TYR A 75 -1.57 7.43 -4.78
C TYR A 75 -1.51 5.99 -5.30
N PHE A 76 -2.66 5.47 -5.66
CA PHE A 76 -2.78 4.20 -6.37
C PHE A 76 -3.85 4.32 -7.45
N GLU A 77 -3.73 3.52 -8.49
CA GLU A 77 -4.68 3.51 -9.59
C GLU A 77 -5.86 2.61 -9.24
N TRP A 78 -7.07 3.16 -9.31
CA TRP A 78 -8.29 2.36 -9.14
C TRP A 78 -8.51 1.44 -10.35
N CYS A 79 -9.21 0.33 -10.12
CA CYS A 79 -9.70 -0.57 -11.16
C CYS A 79 -11.17 -0.87 -10.90
N SER A 80 -12.02 -0.62 -11.89
CA SER A 80 -13.43 -0.96 -11.82
C SER A 80 -13.64 -2.48 -11.86
N GLN A 81 -14.81 -2.94 -11.37
CA GLN A 81 -15.21 -4.35 -11.53
C GLN A 81 -15.37 -4.74 -13.00
N LEU A 82 -15.75 -3.78 -13.85
CA LEU A 82 -15.91 -4.01 -15.29
C LEU A 82 -14.57 -4.26 -15.96
N GLU A 83 -13.55 -3.43 -15.69
CA GLU A 83 -12.19 -3.61 -16.22
C GLU A 83 -11.64 -4.99 -15.82
N PHE A 84 -11.81 -5.38 -14.56
CA PHE A 84 -11.39 -6.71 -14.08
C PHE A 84 -12.14 -7.86 -14.77
N ALA A 85 -13.44 -7.72 -14.99
CA ALA A 85 -14.25 -8.76 -15.63
C ALA A 85 -13.91 -8.95 -17.12
N THR A 86 -13.32 -7.92 -17.77
CA THR A 86 -13.11 -7.89 -19.22
C THR A 86 -11.72 -8.39 -19.62
N ASP A 87 -10.68 -8.05 -18.86
CA ASP A 87 -9.27 -8.37 -19.20
C ASP A 87 -8.74 -9.66 -18.55
N GLY A 88 -9.57 -10.37 -17.77
CA GLY A 88 -9.14 -11.58 -17.06
C GLY A 88 -8.22 -11.30 -15.87
N ALA A 89 -7.68 -12.36 -15.26
CA ALA A 89 -6.91 -12.31 -14.02
C ALA A 89 -5.48 -11.75 -14.20
N ASP A 90 -5.34 -10.53 -14.73
CA ASP A 90 -4.08 -9.78 -14.70
C ASP A 90 -3.70 -9.50 -13.23
N TYR A 91 -2.44 -9.79 -12.88
CA TYR A 91 -1.87 -9.49 -11.57
C TYR A 91 -2.13 -8.05 -11.12
N ARG A 92 -1.95 -7.07 -12.01
CA ARG A 92 -2.14 -5.66 -11.69
C ARG A 92 -3.59 -5.33 -11.39
N LEU A 93 -4.53 -5.91 -12.14
CA LEU A 93 -5.97 -5.72 -11.88
C LEU A 93 -6.36 -6.35 -10.54
N TRP A 94 -5.82 -7.54 -10.23
CA TRP A 94 -6.00 -8.18 -8.92
C TRP A 94 -5.45 -7.32 -7.78
N VAL A 95 -4.23 -6.79 -7.90
CA VAL A 95 -3.60 -5.92 -6.89
C VAL A 95 -4.48 -4.69 -6.65
N ARG A 96 -4.89 -3.98 -7.71
CA ARG A 96 -5.73 -2.78 -7.59
C ARG A 96 -7.05 -3.05 -6.89
N GLN A 97 -7.72 -4.16 -7.20
CA GLN A 97 -8.96 -4.54 -6.50
C GLN A 97 -8.75 -4.82 -5.01
N LYS A 98 -7.67 -5.54 -4.65
CA LYS A 98 -7.36 -5.84 -3.25
C LYS A 98 -6.99 -4.59 -2.48
N VAL A 99 -6.13 -3.76 -3.05
CA VAL A 99 -5.71 -2.49 -2.45
C VAL A 99 -6.91 -1.59 -2.21
N HIS A 100 -7.78 -1.46 -3.22
CA HIS A 100 -9.03 -0.73 -3.10
C HIS A 100 -9.92 -1.26 -1.97
N TYR A 101 -10.17 -2.56 -1.92
CA TYR A 101 -10.99 -3.16 -0.88
C TYR A 101 -10.45 -2.89 0.53
N VAL A 102 -9.14 -3.08 0.73
CA VAL A 102 -8.53 -2.93 2.04
C VAL A 102 -8.53 -1.47 2.49
N LEU A 103 -8.10 -0.54 1.63
CA LEU A 103 -8.03 0.87 2.02
C LEU A 103 -9.41 1.42 2.41
N TYR A 104 -10.43 1.22 1.58
CA TYR A 104 -11.73 1.87 1.80
C TYR A 104 -12.66 1.10 2.73
N PHE A 105 -12.69 -0.25 2.66
CA PHE A 105 -13.67 -1.04 3.42
C PHE A 105 -13.10 -1.64 4.71
N VAL A 106 -11.78 -1.78 4.83
CA VAL A 106 -11.15 -2.33 6.04
C VAL A 106 -10.53 -1.20 6.88
N LEU A 107 -9.72 -0.35 6.26
CA LEU A 107 -8.98 0.72 6.93
C LEU A 107 -9.71 2.07 6.94
N GLN A 108 -10.84 2.20 6.22
CA GLN A 108 -11.69 3.40 6.19
C GLN A 108 -10.98 4.67 5.68
N TYR A 109 -10.06 4.50 4.73
CA TYR A 109 -9.40 5.61 4.05
C TYR A 109 -10.33 6.28 3.04
N GLY A 110 -10.99 7.38 3.43
CA GLY A 110 -11.86 8.18 2.54
C GLY A 110 -13.18 7.49 2.19
N ASP A 111 -13.97 8.14 1.31
CA ASP A 111 -15.24 7.59 0.85
C ASP A 111 -15.01 6.58 -0.30
N PRO A 112 -15.69 5.40 -0.29
CA PRO A 112 -15.57 4.46 -1.37
C PRO A 112 -16.11 5.08 -2.69
N PRO A 113 -15.46 4.86 -3.84
CA PRO A 113 -15.80 5.45 -5.15
C PRO A 113 -17.13 4.94 -5.73
N TYR A 114 -17.88 4.13 -4.99
CA TYR A 114 -19.26 3.74 -5.33
C TYR A 114 -20.31 4.72 -4.79
N SER A 115 -19.89 5.89 -4.31
CA SER A 115 -20.74 6.90 -3.66
C SER A 115 -21.28 8.00 -4.60
N GLU A 116 -21.16 7.84 -5.92
CA GLU A 116 -21.88 8.66 -6.92
C GLU A 116 -23.00 7.86 -7.61
#